data_AF-A0A7C3ZB89-F1
#
_entry.id   AF-A0A7C3ZB89-F1
#
_cell.length_a   1.000
_cell.length_b   1.000
_cell.length_c   1.000
_cell.angle_alpha   90.00
_cell.angle_beta   90.00
_cell.angle_gamma   90.00
#
_symmetry.space_group_name_H-M   'P 1'
#
loop_
_entity.id
_entity.type
_entity.pdbx_description
1 polymer ?
#
loop_
_entity_poly.entity_id
_entity_poly.type
_entity_poly.pdbx_seq_one_letter_code
_entity_poly.pdbx_strand_id
1 'polypeptide(L)'
;MITSTNRWEKEREYRGEIVRRGKEIVRKLFITEEEEEGGVTKASLRNMIEFARTSSSFEEFKLRSLYLASRSIERAGSRDIVIFIRDLIRNVKDLYGKYSDLKDELSIVKDLLEAATMAFYARSQYLDRDLYG
;
A
#
# COMPACT_ATOMS: atom_id res chain seq x y z
N MET A 1 16.74 -19.98 -20.52
CA MET A 1 17.77 -18.94 -20.31
C MET A 1 17.09 -17.58 -20.38
N ILE A 2 17.10 -16.80 -19.30
CA ILE A 2 16.65 -15.40 -19.32
C ILE A 2 17.90 -14.56 -19.60
N THR A 3 17.94 -13.83 -20.72
CA THR A 3 19.02 -12.90 -21.05
C THR A 3 18.87 -11.61 -20.23
N SER A 4 19.97 -10.92 -19.95
CA SER A 4 20.01 -9.69 -19.12
C SER A 4 19.03 -8.59 -19.58
N THR A 5 18.76 -8.49 -20.89
CA THR A 5 17.77 -7.56 -21.47
C THR A 5 16.35 -7.82 -20.95
N ASN A 6 15.98 -9.09 -20.80
CA ASN A 6 14.63 -9.49 -20.38
C ASN A 6 14.39 -9.20 -18.88
N ARG A 7 15.43 -9.32 -18.04
CA ARG A 7 15.33 -8.97 -16.61
C ARG A 7 15.12 -7.48 -16.38
N TRP A 8 15.83 -6.62 -17.13
CA TRP A 8 15.70 -5.17 -16.97
C TRP A 8 14.35 -4.62 -17.44
N GLU A 9 13.83 -5.15 -18.56
CA GLU A 9 12.47 -4.83 -19.03
C GLU A 9 11.41 -5.24 -18.00
N LYS A 10 11.56 -6.44 -17.43
CA LYS A 10 10.66 -6.94 -16.38
C LYS A 10 10.74 -6.12 -15.09
N GLU A 11 11.92 -5.68 -14.68
CA GLU A 11 12.08 -4.75 -13.55
C GLU A 11 11.44 -3.38 -13.81
N ARG A 12 11.56 -2.86 -15.03
CA ARG A 12 10.91 -1.61 -15.44
C ARG A 12 9.39 -1.75 -15.41
N GLU A 13 8.86 -2.83 -15.97
CA GLU A 13 7.42 -3.15 -15.93
C GLU A 13 6.92 -3.24 -14.49
N TYR A 14 7.65 -3.99 -13.65
CA TYR A 14 7.38 -4.12 -12.23
C TYR A 14 7.29 -2.75 -11.52
N ARG A 15 8.28 -1.88 -11.71
CA ARG A 15 8.27 -0.52 -11.12
C ARG A 15 7.07 0.30 -11.60
N GLY A 16 6.71 0.18 -12.87
CA GLY A 16 5.51 0.81 -13.44
C GLY A 16 4.22 0.32 -12.78
N GLU A 17 4.07 -0.99 -12.60
CA GLU A 17 2.91 -1.57 -11.91
C GLU A 17 2.85 -1.17 -10.43
N ILE A 18 3.98 -1.16 -9.72
CA ILE A 18 4.05 -0.74 -8.31
C ILE A 18 3.53 0.69 -8.14
N VAL A 19 4.01 1.63 -8.95
CA VAL A 19 3.58 3.03 -8.88
C VAL A 19 2.10 3.17 -9.20
N ARG A 20 1.59 2.48 -10.23
CA ARG A 20 0.17 2.52 -10.60
C ARG A 20 -0.72 1.96 -9.48
N ARG A 21 -0.40 0.77 -8.96
CA ARG A 21 -1.18 0.11 -7.90
C ARG A 21 -1.09 0.88 -6.59
N GLY A 22 0.08 1.43 -6.23
CA GLY A 22 0.24 2.31 -5.06
C GLY A 22 -0.67 3.54 -5.12
N LYS A 23 -0.74 4.21 -6.28
CA LYS A 23 -1.67 5.33 -6.50
C LYS A 23 -3.15 4.90 -6.41
N GLU A 24 -3.50 3.74 -6.95
CA GLU A 24 -4.88 3.23 -6.90
C GLU A 24 -5.31 2.86 -5.48
N ILE A 25 -4.43 2.23 -4.70
CA ILE A 25 -4.67 1.93 -3.29
C ILE A 25 -5.00 3.22 -2.56
N VAL A 26 -4.19 4.27 -2.73
CA VAL A 26 -4.42 5.58 -2.10
C VAL A 26 -5.70 6.24 -2.60
N ARG A 27 -5.96 6.21 -3.92
CA ARG A 27 -7.16 6.82 -4.50
C ARG A 27 -8.43 6.28 -3.84
N LYS A 28 -8.50 4.97 -3.57
CA LYS A 28 -9.65 4.33 -2.93
C LYS A 28 -9.83 4.70 -1.46
N LEU A 29 -8.76 5.11 -0.78
CA LEU A 29 -8.81 5.55 0.62
C LEU A 29 -9.36 6.98 0.78
N PHE A 30 -9.32 7.77 -0.29
CA PHE A 30 -9.65 9.21 -0.29
C PHE A 30 -10.95 9.51 -1.05
N ILE A 31 -11.85 8.54 -1.18
CA ILE A 31 -13.19 8.76 -1.72
C ILE A 31 -14.15 8.96 -0.56
N THR A 32 -13.98 10.07 0.17
CA THR A 32 -15.04 10.77 0.92
C THR A 32 -14.44 12.09 1.42
N GLU A 33 -14.70 13.19 0.72
CA GLU A 33 -14.34 14.55 1.15
C GLU A 33 -15.29 15.10 2.24
N GLU A 34 -16.02 14.24 2.98
CA GLU A 34 -16.99 14.67 3.99
C GLU A 34 -16.92 13.92 5.35
N GLU A 35 -15.97 13.01 5.60
CA GLU A 35 -15.91 12.30 6.88
C GLU A 35 -14.49 12.28 7.46
N GLU A 36 -14.18 13.25 8.32
CA GLU A 36 -12.98 13.22 9.20
C GLU A 36 -13.04 12.11 10.27
N GLU A 37 -14.13 11.34 10.35
CA GLU A 37 -14.33 10.29 11.35
C GLU A 37 -14.44 8.90 10.71
N GLY A 38 -13.45 8.46 9.93
CA GLY A 38 -13.45 7.07 9.45
C GLY A 38 -12.30 6.61 8.55
N GLY A 39 -11.65 7.51 7.82
CA GLY A 39 -10.71 7.14 6.76
C GLY A 39 -9.37 6.51 7.21
N VAL A 40 -8.65 5.90 6.26
CA VAL A 40 -7.25 5.50 6.46
C VAL A 40 -6.36 6.74 6.54
N THR A 41 -5.86 7.01 7.75
CA THR A 41 -5.06 8.20 8.05
C THR A 41 -3.57 8.06 7.67
N LYS A 42 -2.85 9.19 7.67
CA LYS A 42 -1.37 9.22 7.63
C LYS A 42 -0.75 8.28 8.67
N ALA A 43 -1.34 8.21 9.86
CA ALA A 43 -0.85 7.35 10.95
C ALA A 43 -1.06 5.86 10.64
N SER A 44 -2.19 5.48 10.06
CA SER A 44 -2.46 4.11 9.63
C SER A 44 -1.47 3.64 8.56
N LEU A 45 -1.17 4.47 7.55
CA LEU A 45 -0.15 4.14 6.54
C LEU A 45 1.25 4.01 7.16
N ARG A 46 1.63 4.91 8.08
CA ARG A 46 2.91 4.83 8.79
C ARG A 46 3.02 3.53 9.60
N ASN A 47 1.99 3.14 10.32
CA ASN A 47 1.97 1.88 11.09
C ASN A 47 2.13 0.67 10.18
N MET A 48 1.48 0.67 9.01
CA MET A 48 1.58 -0.40 8.03
C MET A 48 2.99 -0.52 7.43
N ILE A 49 3.64 0.62 7.16
CA ILE A 49 5.06 0.64 6.74
C ILE A 49 5.94 0.07 7.85
N GLU A 50 5.71 0.47 9.09
CA GLU A 50 6.47 -0.01 10.25
C GLU A 50 6.31 -1.53 10.42
N PHE A 51 5.10 -2.06 10.22
CA PHE A 51 4.85 -3.49 10.22
C PHE A 51 5.61 -4.18 9.10
N ALA A 52 5.54 -3.68 7.88
CA ALA A 52 6.27 -4.25 6.75
C ALA A 52 7.80 -4.24 6.97
N ARG A 53 8.33 -3.20 7.62
CA ARG A 53 9.76 -3.09 7.95
C ARG A 53 10.21 -4.04 9.02
N THR A 54 9.39 -4.22 10.06
CA THR A 54 9.73 -5.03 11.24
C THR A 54 9.34 -6.49 11.09
N SER A 55 8.50 -6.84 10.10
CA SER A 55 8.16 -8.23 9.83
C SER A 55 9.26 -8.97 9.09
N SER A 56 9.45 -10.22 9.51
CA SER A 56 10.41 -11.18 8.94
C SER A 56 9.85 -11.94 7.74
N SER A 57 8.53 -11.98 7.60
CA SER A 57 7.83 -12.68 6.51
C SER A 57 6.53 -11.97 6.12
N PHE A 58 6.03 -12.32 4.92
CA PHE A 58 4.74 -11.83 4.45
C PHE A 58 3.57 -12.29 5.33
N GLU A 59 3.62 -13.53 5.83
CA GLU A 59 2.54 -14.06 6.69
C GLU A 59 2.50 -13.35 8.05
N GLU A 60 3.68 -13.06 8.63
CA GLU A 60 3.77 -12.26 9.85
C GLU A 60 3.20 -10.84 9.64
N PHE A 61 3.58 -10.19 8.54
CA PHE A 61 3.03 -8.89 8.15
C PHE A 61 1.50 -8.94 8.01
N LYS A 62 0.98 -9.96 7.33
CA LYS A 62 -0.47 -10.15 7.11
C LYS A 62 -1.21 -10.31 8.44
N LEU A 63 -0.71 -11.13 9.36
CA LEU A 63 -1.32 -11.32 10.68
C LEU A 63 -1.34 -10.02 11.50
N ARG A 64 -0.23 -9.29 11.54
CA ARG A 64 -0.13 -8.01 12.26
C ARG A 64 -1.06 -6.94 11.67
N SER A 65 -1.15 -6.90 10.35
CA SER A 65 -2.04 -5.99 9.64
C SER A 65 -3.50 -6.29 9.94
N LEU A 66 -3.92 -7.56 9.85
CA LEU A 66 -5.29 -7.97 10.18
C LEU A 66 -5.64 -7.69 11.64
N TYR A 67 -4.70 -7.88 12.57
CA TYR A 67 -4.89 -7.53 13.98
C TYR A 67 -5.16 -6.03 14.17
N LEU A 68 -4.39 -5.15 13.51
CA LEU A 68 -4.64 -3.71 13.52
C LEU A 68 -6.02 -3.37 12.94
N ALA A 69 -6.42 -4.05 11.87
CA ALA A 69 -7.72 -3.86 11.24
C ALA A 69 -8.86 -4.16 12.22
N SER A 70 -8.79 -5.31 12.91
CA SER A 70 -9.79 -5.70 13.91
C SER A 70 -9.90 -4.65 15.03
N ARG A 71 -8.77 -4.19 15.58
CA ARG A 71 -8.79 -3.16 16.64
C ARG A 71 -9.35 -1.81 16.17
N SER A 72 -9.18 -1.48 14.89
CA SER A 72 -9.70 -0.23 14.32
C SER A 72 -11.22 -0.29 14.18
N ILE A 73 -11.78 -1.42 13.75
CA ILE A 73 -13.23 -1.66 13.72
C ILE A 73 -13.81 -1.51 15.14
N GLU A 74 -13.19 -2.15 16.12
CA GLU A 74 -13.64 -2.11 17.52
C GLU A 74 -13.64 -0.70 18.12
N ARG A 75 -12.71 0.17 17.70
CA ARG A 75 -12.51 1.50 18.29
C ARG A 75 -13.22 2.63 17.55
N ALA A 76 -13.28 2.55 16.23
CA ALA A 76 -13.72 3.65 15.38
C ALA A 76 -14.90 3.28 14.47
N GLY A 77 -15.37 2.03 14.48
CA GLY A 77 -16.45 1.57 13.59
C GLY A 77 -16.08 1.54 12.09
N SER A 78 -14.91 2.03 11.71
CA SER A 78 -14.46 2.10 10.32
C SER A 78 -13.96 0.76 9.78
N ARG A 79 -14.41 0.43 8.58
CA ARG A 79 -13.96 -0.72 7.80
C ARG A 79 -12.90 -0.36 6.75
N ASP A 80 -12.50 0.90 6.65
CA ASP A 80 -11.64 1.37 5.56
C ASP A 80 -10.26 0.76 5.63
N ILE A 81 -9.71 0.59 6.83
CA ILE A 81 -8.43 -0.08 7.03
C ILE A 81 -8.49 -1.57 6.64
N VAL A 82 -9.64 -2.23 6.80
CA VAL A 82 -9.84 -3.62 6.40
C VAL A 82 -9.85 -3.70 4.87
N ILE A 83 -10.58 -2.81 4.21
CA ILE A 83 -10.64 -2.72 2.76
C ILE A 83 -9.25 -2.46 2.20
N PHE A 84 -8.51 -1.52 2.79
CA PHE A 84 -7.12 -1.23 2.46
C PHE A 84 -6.21 -2.44 2.56
N ILE A 85 -6.20 -3.13 3.71
CA ILE A 85 -5.35 -4.30 3.92
C ILE A 85 -5.71 -5.42 2.95
N ARG A 86 -7.00 -5.64 2.70
CA ARG A 86 -7.46 -6.67 1.75
C ARG A 86 -7.01 -6.36 0.33
N ASP A 87 -7.14 -5.11 -0.10
CA ASP A 87 -6.70 -4.66 -1.42
C ASP A 87 -5.18 -4.72 -1.54
N LEU A 88 -4.43 -4.34 -0.50
CA LEU A 88 -2.98 -4.48 -0.45
C LEU A 88 -2.55 -5.95 -0.63
N ILE A 89 -3.11 -6.86 0.16
CA ILE A 89 -2.81 -8.30 0.08
C ILE A 89 -3.14 -8.86 -1.30
N ARG A 90 -4.26 -8.46 -1.91
CA ARG A 90 -4.62 -8.88 -3.27
C ARG A 90 -3.58 -8.41 -4.29
N ASN A 91 -3.19 -7.13 -4.23
CA ASN A 91 -2.16 -6.59 -5.13
C ASN A 91 -0.82 -7.31 -4.98
N VAL A 92 -0.43 -7.67 -3.75
CA VAL A 92 0.79 -8.44 -3.50
C VAL A 92 0.73 -9.80 -4.18
N LYS A 93 -0.36 -10.54 -4.01
CA LYS A 93 -0.52 -11.87 -4.63
C LYS A 93 -0.51 -11.80 -6.16
N ASP A 94 -1.19 -10.81 -6.74
CA ASP A 94 -1.20 -10.60 -8.18
C ASP A 94 0.20 -10.31 -8.73
N LEU A 95 0.94 -9.41 -8.07
CA LEU A 95 2.29 -9.04 -8.46
C LEU A 95 3.26 -10.20 -8.26
N TYR A 96 3.16 -10.91 -7.14
CA TYR A 96 3.99 -12.08 -6.88
C TYR A 96 3.77 -13.17 -7.93
N GLY A 97 2.52 -13.41 -8.35
CA GLY A 97 2.23 -14.35 -9.44
C GLY A 97 2.94 -14.02 -10.76
N LYS A 98 3.19 -12.73 -11.05
CA LYS A 98 3.87 -12.27 -12.27
C LYS A 98 5.39 -12.11 -12.11
N TYR A 99 5.84 -11.75 -10.91
CA TYR A 99 7.18 -11.24 -10.63
C TYR A 99 7.90 -12.00 -9.50
N SER A 100 7.47 -13.22 -9.17
CA SER A 100 8.06 -14.06 -8.10
C SER A 100 9.53 -14.39 -8.31
N ASP A 101 10.03 -14.36 -9.55
CA ASP A 101 11.43 -14.50 -9.91
C ASP A 101 12.27 -13.26 -9.61
N LEU A 102 11.64 -12.09 -9.44
CA LEU A 102 12.30 -10.83 -9.13
C LEU A 102 12.16 -10.42 -7.66
N LYS A 103 11.00 -10.67 -7.07
CA LYS A 103 10.61 -10.10 -5.78
C LYS A 103 9.81 -11.10 -4.96
N ASP A 104 10.17 -11.23 -3.69
CA ASP A 104 9.34 -11.91 -2.71
C ASP A 104 8.12 -11.05 -2.31
N GLU A 105 7.10 -11.68 -1.72
CA GLU A 105 5.85 -11.02 -1.33
C GLU A 105 6.06 -9.85 -0.35
N LEU A 106 7.01 -9.96 0.59
CA LEU A 106 7.26 -8.93 1.58
C LEU A 106 7.97 -7.71 0.95
N SER A 107 8.87 -7.95 0.00
CA SER A 107 9.48 -6.90 -0.81
C SER A 107 8.42 -6.17 -1.64
N ILE A 108 7.45 -6.90 -2.21
CA ILE A 108 6.32 -6.29 -2.94
C ILE A 108 5.45 -5.43 -2.00
N VAL A 109 5.17 -5.91 -0.79
CA VAL A 109 4.45 -5.11 0.23
C VAL A 109 5.16 -3.78 0.48
N LYS A 110 6.48 -3.82 0.72
CA LYS A 110 7.28 -2.62 1.01
C LYS A 110 7.23 -1.64 -0.16
N ASP A 111 7.45 -2.14 -1.37
CA ASP A 111 7.42 -1.33 -2.60
C ASP A 111 6.04 -0.69 -2.83
N LEU A 112 4.95 -1.44 -2.61
CA LEU A 112 3.57 -0.93 -2.72
C LEU A 112 3.26 0.14 -1.67
N LEU A 113 3.66 -0.07 -0.42
CA LEU A 113 3.43 0.88 0.67
C LEU A 113 4.23 2.16 0.49
N GLU A 114 5.46 2.07 -0.04
CA GLU A 114 6.27 3.24 -0.39
C GLU A 114 5.62 4.05 -1.51
N ALA A 115 5.19 3.38 -2.60
CA ALA A 115 4.48 4.03 -3.69
C ALA A 115 3.16 4.69 -3.24
N ALA A 116 2.40 4.01 -2.38
CA ALA A 116 1.20 4.57 -1.75
C ALA A 116 1.55 5.80 -0.90
N THR A 117 2.60 5.73 -0.10
CA THR A 117 3.05 6.85 0.74
C THR A 117 3.43 8.07 -0.09
N MET A 118 4.18 7.88 -1.17
CA MET A 118 4.53 8.96 -2.11
C MET A 118 3.30 9.57 -2.75
N ALA A 119 2.35 8.74 -3.21
CA ALA A 119 1.10 9.22 -3.81
C ALA A 119 0.23 9.99 -2.81
N PHE A 120 0.18 9.54 -1.57
CA PHE A 120 -0.52 10.20 -0.47
C PHE A 120 0.07 11.60 -0.19
N TYR A 121 1.40 11.70 -0.04
CA TYR A 121 2.05 12.99 0.25
C TYR A 121 2.00 13.97 -0.91
N ALA A 122 2.19 13.47 -2.15
CA ALA A 122 2.06 14.31 -3.34
C ALA A 122 0.67 14.97 -3.37
N ARG A 123 -0.40 14.22 -3.05
CA ARG A 123 -1.77 14.75 -3.01
C ARG A 123 -2.01 15.72 -1.86
N SER A 124 -1.49 15.45 -0.66
CA SER A 124 -1.60 16.37 0.50
C SER A 124 -0.99 17.74 0.20
N GLN A 125 0.14 17.79 -0.52
CA GLN A 125 0.79 19.05 -0.90
C GLN A 125 -0.03 19.90 -1.90
N TYR A 126 -0.90 19.27 -2.70
CA TYR A 126 -1.83 20.01 -3.57
C TYR A 126 -3.01 20.58 -2.77
N LEU A 127 -3.56 19.82 -1.82
CA LEU A 127 -4.65 20.28 -0.95
C LEU A 127 -4.23 21.46 -0.05
N ASP A 128 -3.00 21.46 0.46
CA ASP A 128 -2.48 22.57 1.27
C ASP A 128 -2.27 23.87 0.45
N ARG A 129 -2.09 23.78 -0.88
CA ARG A 129 -1.94 24.95 -1.75
C ARG A 129 -3.27 25.62 -2.08
N ASP A 130 -4.35 24.85 -2.22
CA ASP A 130 -5.68 25.39 -2.56
C ASP A 130 -6.38 26.05 -1.34
N LEU A 131 -5.95 25.73 -0.12
CA LEU A 131 -6.48 26.31 1.12
C LEU A 131 -5.77 27.60 1.58
N TYR A 132 -4.57 27.88 1.07
CA TYR A 132 -3.74 29.02 1.48
C TYR A 132 -3.15 29.83 0.30
N GLY A 133 -3.65 29.58 -0.92
CA GLY A 133 -3.23 30.24 -2.16
C GLY A 133 -4.13 31.40 -2.58
#